data_AF-C2KUP6-F1
#
_entry.id   AF-C2KUP6-F1
#
_cell.length_a   1.000
_cell.length_b   1.000
_cell.length_c   1.000
_cell.angle_alpha   90.00
_cell.angle_beta   90.00
_cell.angle_gamma   90.00
#
_symmetry.space_group_name_H-M   'P 1'
#
loop_
_entity.id
_entity.type
_entity.pdbx_description
1 polymer ?
#
loop_
_entity_poly.entity_id
_entity_poly.type
_entity_poly.pdbx_seq_one_letter_code
_entity_poly.pdbx_strand_id
1 'polypeptide(L)'
;MTDISARQRDFFDRQVISLIKMKYGMEDMKAIRSFLFSETYQMLLDPLTEVYTFIPQIVFEMWESEMITGNPRNSQYIRGEENE
;
A
#
# COMPACT_ATOMS: atom_id res chain seq x y z
N MET A 1 10.03 -17.08 -10.00
CA MET A 1 9.39 -15.86 -9.47
C MET A 1 8.01 -16.25 -9.00
N THR A 2 7.77 -16.14 -7.70
CA THR A 2 6.45 -16.36 -7.09
C THR A 2 5.59 -15.16 -7.44
N ASP A 3 4.63 -15.36 -8.33
CA ASP A 3 3.67 -14.31 -8.69
C ASP A 3 2.63 -14.18 -7.57
N ILE A 4 2.25 -12.95 -7.23
CA ILE A 4 1.29 -12.70 -6.16
C ILE A 4 -0.10 -13.07 -6.66
N SER A 5 -0.77 -13.97 -5.95
CA SER A 5 -2.06 -14.51 -6.40
C SER A 5 -3.14 -13.42 -6.54
N ALA A 6 -4.05 -13.58 -7.51
CA ALA A 6 -5.16 -12.66 -7.70
C ALA A 6 -6.03 -12.49 -6.44
N ARG A 7 -6.19 -13.56 -5.64
CA ARG A 7 -6.91 -13.52 -4.36
C ARG A 7 -6.23 -12.62 -3.34
N GLN A 8 -4.90 -12.66 -3.29
CA GLN A 8 -4.12 -11.84 -2.37
C GLN A 8 -4.17 -10.37 -2.79
N ARG A 9 -4.10 -10.07 -4.10
CA ARG A 9 -4.27 -8.72 -4.63
C ARG A 9 -5.66 -8.15 -4.30
N ASP A 10 -6.73 -8.89 -4.59
CA ASP A 10 -8.11 -8.49 -4.26
C ASP A 10 -8.31 -8.25 -2.76
N PHE A 11 -7.65 -9.05 -1.91
CA PHE A 11 -7.65 -8.81 -0.47
C PHE A 11 -7.05 -7.43 -0.12
N PHE A 12 -5.85 -7.11 -0.60
CA PHE A 12 -5.25 -5.80 -0.35
C PHE A 12 -6.05 -4.66 -0.96
N ASP A 13 -6.52 -4.79 -2.20
CA ASP A 13 -7.34 -3.79 -2.88
C ASP A 13 -8.53 -3.39 -1.98
N ARG A 14 -9.34 -4.36 -1.54
CA ARG A 14 -10.52 -4.10 -0.72
C ARG A 14 -10.16 -3.47 0.62
N GLN A 15 -9.14 -3.98 1.29
CA GLN A 15 -8.78 -3.52 2.63
C GLN A 15 -8.20 -2.10 2.59
N VAL A 16 -7.22 -1.85 1.72
CA VAL A 16 -6.54 -0.54 1.65
C VAL A 16 -7.49 0.53 1.09
N ILE A 17 -8.28 0.24 0.06
CA ILE A 17 -9.28 1.20 -0.45
C ILE A 17 -10.31 1.54 0.63
N SER A 18 -10.75 0.55 1.44
CA SER A 18 -11.65 0.82 2.57
C SER A 18 -11.01 1.75 3.61
N LEU A 19 -9.73 1.56 3.94
CA LEU A 19 -8.99 2.42 4.86
C LEU A 19 -8.86 3.86 4.33
N ILE A 20 -8.55 4.02 3.04
CA ILE A 20 -8.49 5.33 2.36
C ILE A 20 -9.83 6.06 2.47
N LYS A 21 -10.91 5.37 2.11
CA LYS A 21 -12.27 5.92 2.18
C LYS A 21 -12.64 6.32 3.60
N MET A 22 -12.37 5.46 4.58
CA MET A 22 -12.71 5.70 5.98
C MET A 22 -11.95 6.88 6.58
N LYS A 23 -10.64 7.02 6.30
CA LYS A 23 -9.82 8.10 6.87
C LYS A 23 -10.05 9.45 6.18
N TYR A 24 -10.21 9.47 4.85
CA TYR A 24 -10.24 10.71 4.07
C TYR A 24 -11.61 11.07 3.50
N GLY A 25 -12.65 10.24 3.69
CA GLY A 25 -13.96 10.46 3.09
C GLY A 25 -13.90 10.49 1.56
N MET A 26 -12.96 9.76 0.97
CA MET A 26 -12.68 9.82 -0.47
C MET A 26 -13.77 9.09 -1.27
N GLU A 27 -14.20 9.70 -2.38
CA GLU A 27 -15.12 9.06 -3.35
C GLU A 27 -14.54 7.76 -3.92
N ASP A 28 -15.42 6.79 -4.17
CA ASP A 28 -15.05 5.40 -4.52
C ASP A 28 -14.04 5.32 -5.66
N MET A 29 -14.36 5.91 -6.81
CA MET A 29 -13.48 5.87 -7.99
C MET A 29 -12.17 6.61 -7.77
N LYS A 30 -12.17 7.63 -6.91
CA LYS A 30 -10.97 8.40 -6.59
C LYS A 30 -10.04 7.58 -5.69
N ALA A 31 -10.58 6.89 -4.69
CA ALA A 31 -9.83 6.01 -3.79
C ALA A 31 -9.24 4.80 -4.52
N ILE A 32 -10.03 4.17 -5.41
CA ILE A 32 -9.56 3.07 -6.25
C ILE A 32 -8.37 3.54 -7.11
N ARG A 33 -8.54 4.64 -7.84
CA ARG A 33 -7.48 5.15 -8.73
C ARG A 33 -6.24 5.61 -7.96
N SER A 34 -6.41 6.27 -6.81
CA SER A 34 -5.28 6.76 -6.03
C SER A 34 -4.42 5.63 -5.47
N PHE A 35 -5.01 4.46 -5.19
CA PHE A 35 -4.27 3.30 -4.74
C PHE A 35 -3.64 2.53 -5.90
N LEU A 36 -4.44 2.11 -6.89
CA LEU A 36 -3.94 1.25 -7.97
C LEU A 36 -2.82 1.86 -8.83
N PHE A 37 -2.78 3.19 -8.93
CA PHE A 37 -1.73 3.91 -9.68
C PHE A 37 -0.56 4.39 -8.83
N SER A 38 -0.52 4.03 -7.54
CA SER A 38 0.54 4.46 -6.63
C SER A 38 1.77 3.55 -6.70
N GLU A 39 2.94 4.09 -6.35
CA GLU A 39 4.19 3.31 -6.22
C GLU A 39 4.04 2.23 -5.15
N THR A 40 3.33 2.51 -4.05
CA THR A 40 2.98 1.52 -3.02
C THR A 40 2.32 0.29 -3.63
N TYR A 41 1.40 0.47 -4.57
CA TYR A 41 0.75 -0.65 -5.24
C TYR A 41 1.71 -1.40 -6.19
N GLN A 42 2.59 -0.68 -6.88
CA GLN A 42 3.63 -1.32 -7.70
C GLN A 42 4.59 -2.15 -6.84
N MET A 43 4.99 -1.64 -5.68
CA MET A 43 5.79 -2.40 -4.71
C MET A 43 5.00 -3.62 -4.22
N LEU A 44 3.74 -3.45 -3.83
CA LEU A 44 2.88 -4.57 -3.44
C LEU A 44 2.84 -5.67 -4.50
N LEU A 45 2.84 -5.34 -5.79
CA LEU A 45 2.83 -6.29 -6.89
C LEU A 45 4.21 -6.88 -7.23
N ASP A 46 5.30 -6.26 -6.77
CA ASP A 46 6.67 -6.71 -7.00
C ASP A 46 7.11 -7.69 -5.89
N PRO A 47 7.28 -8.99 -6.19
CA PRO A 47 7.69 -9.98 -5.21
C PRO A 47 9.05 -9.68 -4.55
N LEU A 48 9.92 -8.87 -5.19
CA LEU A 48 11.23 -8.52 -4.66
C LEU A 48 11.17 -7.53 -3.49
N THR A 49 10.07 -6.79 -3.36
CA THR A 49 9.90 -5.82 -2.26
C THR A 49 9.29 -6.44 -1.01
N GLU A 50 8.75 -7.65 -1.13
CA GLU A 50 8.08 -8.40 -0.05
C GLU A 50 6.91 -7.68 0.63
N VAL A 51 6.42 -6.55 0.10
CA VAL A 51 5.30 -5.78 0.66
C VAL A 51 4.01 -6.60 0.78
N TYR A 52 3.83 -7.62 -0.06
CA TYR A 52 2.71 -8.55 -0.01
C TYR A 52 2.65 -9.39 1.28
N THR A 53 3.74 -9.43 2.06
CA THR A 53 3.82 -10.11 3.36
C THR A 53 3.29 -9.25 4.51
N PHE A 54 3.15 -7.94 4.29
CA PHE A 54 2.68 -7.02 5.31
C PHE A 54 1.17 -7.10 5.54
N ILE A 55 0.73 -6.60 6.67
CA ILE A 55 -0.71 -6.42 6.92
C ILE A 55 -1.23 -5.20 6.14
N PRO A 56 -2.53 -5.17 5.74
CA PRO A 56 -3.08 -4.06 4.96
C PRO A 56 -2.91 -2.68 5.59
N GLN A 57 -2.87 -2.60 6.92
CA GLN A 57 -2.64 -1.35 7.65
C GLN A 57 -1.27 -0.72 7.31
N ILE A 58 -0.21 -1.53 7.22
CA ILE A 58 1.14 -1.06 6.86
C ILE A 58 1.16 -0.59 5.41
N VAL A 59 0.54 -1.34 4.49
CA VAL A 59 0.44 -0.95 3.08
C VAL A 59 -0.33 0.36 2.91
N PHE A 60 -1.38 0.56 3.69
CA PHE A 60 -2.11 1.82 3.74
C PHE A 60 -1.23 2.99 4.22
N GLU A 61 -0.41 2.78 5.25
CA GLU A 61 0.50 3.81 5.78
C GLU A 61 1.66 4.11 4.82
N MET A 62 2.12 3.12 4.05
CA MET A 62 3.04 3.33 2.92
C MET A 62 2.40 4.23 1.86
N TRP A 63 1.16 3.95 1.47
CA TRP A 63 0.41 4.78 0.53
C TRP A 63 0.20 6.20 1.07
N GLU A 64 -0.14 6.35 2.35
CA GLU A 64 -0.27 7.66 2.99
C GLU A 64 1.06 8.44 2.97
N SER A 65 2.17 7.75 3.26
CA SER A 65 3.50 8.35 3.19
C SER A 65 3.87 8.79 1.78
N GLU A 66 3.52 7.99 0.77
CA GLU A 66 3.66 8.35 -0.65
C GLU A 66 2.85 9.60 -0.99
N MET A 67 1.59 9.70 -0.56
CA MET A 67 0.75 10.86 -0.84
C MET A 67 1.27 12.16 -0.18
N ILE A 68 1.94 12.04 0.97
CA ILE A 68 2.49 13.20 1.71
C ILE A 68 3.90 13.58 1.20
N THR A 69 4.75 12.60 0.92
CA THR A 69 6.19 12.80 0.69
C THR A 69 6.66 12.48 -0.72
N GLY A 70 5.81 11.84 -1.53
CA GLY A 70 6.17 11.31 -2.85
C GLY A 70 6.96 10.01 -2.81
N ASN A 71 7.21 9.40 -1.64
CA ASN A 71 7.96 8.15 -1.54
C ASN A 71 7.35 7.21 -0.47
N PRO A 72 6.86 6.02 -0.84
CA PRO A 72 6.24 5.06 0.09
C PRO A 72 7.19 4.49 1.14
N ARG A 73 8.50 4.50 0.86
CA ARG A 73 9.54 4.01 1.78
C ARG A 73 9.79 4.95 2.96
N ASN A 74 9.21 6.15 2.94
CA ASN A 74 9.27 7.07 4.07
C ASN A 74 8.28 6.74 5.19
N SER A 75 7.46 5.69 5.04
CA SER A 75 6.63 5.20 6.13
C SER A 75 7.50 4.75 7.31
N GLN A 76 7.02 4.97 8.54
CA GLN A 76 7.80 4.72 9.75
C GLN A 76 8.21 3.24 9.92
N TYR A 77 7.54 2.32 9.23
CA TYR A 77 7.80 0.88 9.29
C TYR A 77 8.99 0.44 8.46
N ILE A 78 9.36 1.20 7.43
CA ILE A 78 10.59 0.95 6.67
C ILE A 78 11.78 1.66 7.32
N ARG A 79 11.54 2.82 7.96
CA ARG A 79 12.58 3.55 8.72
C ARG A 79 12.95 2.91 10.06
N GLY A 80 12.17 1.94 10.54
CA GLY A 80 12.38 1.27 11.82
C GLY A 80 13.56 0.28 11.83
N GLU A 81 14.00 -0.22 10.67
CA GLU A 81 15.09 -1.20 10.58
C GLU A 81 16.49 -0.57 10.43
N GLU A 82 16.61 0.76 10.27
CA GLU A 82 17.93 1.42 10.16
C GLU A 82 18.57 1.77 11.53
N ASN A 83 17.89 1.48 12.65
CA ASN A 83 18.36 1.82 14.00
C ASN A 83 18.47 0.61 14.95
N GLU A 84 18.96 -0.53 14.47
CA GLU A 84 19.41 -1.63 15.33
C GLU A 84 20.76 -2.21 14.88
#